data_AF-A0A8I2K0L6-F1
#
_entry.id   AF-A0A8I2K0L6-F1
#
_cell.length_a   1.000
_cell.length_b   1.000
_cell.length_c   1.000
_cell.angle_alpha   90.00
_cell.angle_beta   90.00
_cell.angle_gamma   90.00
#
_symmetry.space_group_name_H-M   'P 1'
#
loop_
_entity.id
_entity.type
_entity.pdbx_description
1 polymer ?
#
loop_
_entity_poly.entity_id
_entity_poly.type
_entity_poly.pdbx_seq_one_letter_code
_entity_poly.pdbx_strand_id
1 'polypeptide(L)' 'MHSITRDLKKIAGYGRTRPLEVKAVYLAPPLTPPKEHFRSHGILTINGMQGFSPGLMEPFMEMVKAISKG' A
#
# COMPACT_ATOMS: atom_id res chain seq x y z
N MET A 1 6.36 5.16 -12.27
CA MET A 1 5.10 4.98 -11.52
C MET A 1 5.03 5.98 -10.35
N HIS A 2 4.99 7.28 -10.64
CA HIS A 2 4.88 8.35 -9.63
C HIS A 2 3.50 9.05 -9.65
N SER A 3 2.68 8.84 -10.68
CA SER A 3 1.40 9.55 -10.86
C SER A 3 0.28 8.99 -9.97
N ILE A 4 0.11 7.66 -9.93
CA ILE A 4 -1.00 7.01 -9.22
C ILE A 4 -1.04 7.37 -7.72
N THR A 5 0.11 7.39 -7.05
CA THR A 5 0.18 7.74 -5.62
C THR A 5 -0.12 9.22 -5.35
N ARG A 6 0.11 10.10 -6.33
CA ARG A 6 -0.18 11.53 -6.21
C ARG A 6 -1.68 11.78 -6.37
N ASP A 7 -2.35 10.99 -7.21
CA ASP A 7 -3.81 11.02 -7.32
C ASP A 7 -4.49 10.56 -6.03
N LEU A 8 -3.91 9.61 -5.29
CA LEU A 8 -4.39 9.25 -3.95
C LEU A 8 -4.27 10.41 -2.93
N LYS A 9 -3.43 11.42 -3.16
CA LYS A 9 -3.41 12.62 -2.30
C LYS A 9 -4.59 13.55 -2.58
N LYS A 10 -5.19 13.48 -3.78
CA LYS A 10 -6.34 14.31 -4.17
C LYS A 10 -7.65 13.87 -3.50
N ILE A 11 -7.68 12.68 -2.88
CA ILE A 11 -8.88 12.15 -2.22
C ILE A 11 -9.39 13.07 -1.09
N ALA A 12 -8.50 13.85 -0.46
CA ALA A 12 -8.90 14.90 0.49
C ALA A 12 -9.82 15.96 -0.15
N GLY A 13 -9.63 16.29 -1.43
CA GLY A 13 -10.49 17.21 -2.18
C GLY A 13 -11.79 16.60 -2.71
N TYR A 14 -11.93 15.26 -2.66
CA TYR A 14 -13.14 14.54 -3.09
C TYR A 14 -14.10 14.22 -1.93
N GLY A 15 -14.10 15.02 -0.86
CA GLY A 15 -15.05 14.89 0.25
C GLY A 15 -14.64 13.90 1.34
N ARG A 16 -13.39 13.42 1.34
CA ARG A 16 -12.89 12.57 2.43
C ARG A 16 -12.60 13.44 3.65
N THR A 17 -13.29 13.18 4.76
CA THR A 17 -13.15 13.95 6.01
C THR A 17 -11.97 13.53 6.89
N ARG A 18 -11.36 12.36 6.61
CA ARG A 18 -10.18 11.85 7.33
C ARG A 18 -9.02 11.59 6.36
N PRO A 19 -7.78 11.92 6.74
CA PRO A 19 -6.61 11.65 5.91
C PRO A 19 -6.42 10.16 5.67
N LEU A 20 -5.68 9.82 4.62
CA LEU A 20 -5.35 8.43 4.29
C LEU A 20 -4.06 8.04 5.00
N GLU A 21 -4.20 7.49 6.20
CA GLU A 21 -3.10 7.32 7.17
C GLU A 21 -2.23 6.08 6.90
N VAL A 22 -2.82 5.00 6.37
CA VAL A 22 -2.08 3.79 5.96
C VAL A 22 -2.27 3.55 4.48
N LYS A 23 -1.18 3.17 3.80
CA LYS A 23 -1.20 2.74 2.41
C LYS A 23 -0.18 1.64 2.18
N ALA A 24 -0.57 0.65 1.38
CA ALA A 24 0.27 -0.44 0.96
C ALA A 24 0.07 -0.75 -0.53
N VAL A 25 1.06 -1.42 -1.14
CA VAL A 25 1.00 -1.96 -2.50
C VAL A 25 1.33 -3.43 -2.44
N TYR A 26 0.45 -4.27 -2.98
CA TYR A 26 0.67 -5.71 -3.12
C TYR A 26 1.26 -6.02 -4.51
N LEU A 27 2.42 -6.66 -4.54
CA LEU A 27 3.07 -7.12 -5.76
C LEU A 27 2.62 -8.54 -6.09
N ALA A 28 1.69 -8.65 -7.03
CA ALA A 28 1.19 -9.93 -7.53
C ALA A 28 2.03 -10.46 -8.71
N PRO A 29 2.09 -11.79 -8.92
CA PRO A 29 2.69 -12.39 -10.11
C PRO A 29 1.96 -11.98 -11.41
N PRO A 30 2.60 -12.08 -12.58
CA PRO A 30 3.98 -12.53 -12.80
C PRO A 30 5.02 -11.46 -12.45
N LEU A 31 6.27 -11.88 -12.23
CA LEU A 31 7.40 -10.98 -12.00
C LEU A 31 7.70 -10.22 -13.29
N THR A 32 7.88 -8.91 -13.15
CA THR A 32 8.20 -8.03 -14.27
C THR A 32 9.31 -7.07 -13.79
N PRO A 33 10.19 -6.60 -14.68
CA PRO A 33 11.26 -5.67 -14.28
C PRO A 33 10.78 -4.45 -13.47
N PRO A 34 9.60 -3.85 -13.75
CA PRO A 34 9.07 -2.77 -12.91
C PRO A 34 8.69 -3.19 -11.48
N LYS A 35 8.25 -4.44 -11.28
CA LYS A 35 7.87 -4.97 -9.95
C LYS A 35 9.10 -5.35 -9.12
N GLU A 36 10.18 -5.80 -9.75
CA GLU A 36 11.47 -6.10 -9.09
C GLU A 36 12.09 -4.87 -8.43
N HIS A 37 11.99 -3.72 -9.10
CA HIS A 37 12.55 -2.47 -8.61
C HIS A 37 11.52 -1.58 -7.92
N PHE A 38 10.33 -2.09 -7.62
CA PHE A 38 9.30 -1.29 -6.97
C PHE A 38 9.73 -0.91 -5.55
N ARG A 39 10.03 0.38 -5.37
CA ARG A 39 10.26 1.00 -4.07
C ARG A 39 9.52 2.32 -4.05
N SER A 40 8.73 2.54 -3.00
CA SER A 40 8.04 3.82 -2.80
C SER A 40 8.16 4.26 -1.36
N HIS A 41 8.61 5.50 -1.17
CA HIS A 41 8.73 6.10 0.14
C HIS A 41 7.35 6.26 0.79
N GLY A 42 7.24 5.80 2.04
CA GLY A 42 6.00 5.87 2.82
C GLY A 42 4.87 4.97 2.34
N ILE A 43 5.15 3.95 1.52
CA ILE A 43 4.19 2.89 1.17
C ILE A 43 4.76 1.56 1.63
N LEU A 44 3.98 0.79 2.40
CA LEU A 44 4.32 -0.59 2.71
C LEU A 44 4.21 -1.43 1.44
N THR A 45 5.30 -2.08 1.03
CA THR A 45 5.26 -3.01 -0.11
C THR A 45 5.05 -4.42 0.42
N ILE A 46 4.00 -5.08 -0.04
CA ILE A 46 3.70 -6.47 0.31
C ILE A 46 4.09 -7.35 -0.89
N ASN A 47 5.06 -8.22 -0.68
CA ASN A 47 5.57 -9.10 -1.73
C ASN A 47 4.73 -10.38 -1.81
N GLY A 48 3.89 -10.48 -2.83
CA GLY A 48 3.06 -11.63 -3.13
C GLY A 48 3.53 -12.45 -4.33
N MET A 49 4.78 -12.30 -4.75
CA MET A 49 5.26 -12.91 -6.00
C MET A 49 5.21 -14.45 -5.98
N GLN A 50 5.22 -15.05 -4.80
CA GLN A 50 5.08 -16.50 -4.60
C GLN A 50 3.62 -16.95 -4.37
N GLY A 51 2.65 -16.05 -4.56
CA GLY A 51 1.24 -16.30 -4.29
C GLY A 51 0.73 -15.56 -3.05
N PHE A 52 -0.59 -15.56 -2.88
CA PHE A 52 -1.24 -14.96 -1.73
C PHE A 52 -1.23 -15.91 -0.53
N SER A 53 -0.79 -15.40 0.63
CA SER A 53 -1.06 -16.02 1.93
C SER A 53 -1.52 -14.95 2.92
N PRO A 54 -2.43 -15.27 3.86
CA PRO A 54 -2.93 -14.30 4.83
C PRO A 54 -1.83 -13.64 5.66
N GLY A 55 -0.76 -14.38 5.98
CA GLY A 55 0.39 -13.87 6.73
C GLY A 55 1.08 -12.67 6.08
N LEU A 56 1.04 -12.55 4.75
CA LEU A 56 1.60 -11.39 4.04
C LEU A 56 0.90 -10.08 4.41
N MET A 57 -0.35 -10.13 4.90
CA MET A 57 -1.13 -8.96 5.27
C MET A 57 -0.87 -8.52 6.71
N GLU A 58 -0.27 -9.36 7.55
CA GLU A 58 -0.09 -9.08 8.98
C GLU A 58 0.56 -7.72 9.26
N PRO A 59 1.68 -7.35 8.61
CA PRO A 59 2.30 -6.05 8.86
C PRO A 59 1.38 -4.87 8.51
N PHE A 60 0.59 -5.00 7.45
CA PHE A 60 -0.39 -3.99 7.07
C PHE A 60 -1.52 -3.89 8.10
N MET A 61 -2.02 -5.04 8.58
CA MET A 61 -3.07 -5.10 9.59
C MET A 61 -2.62 -4.50 10.92
N GLU A 62 -1.35 -4.68 11.30
CA GLU A 62 -0.78 -4.03 12.48
C GLU A 62 -0.76 -2.50 12.35
N MET A 63 -0.36 -1.98 11.19
CA MET A 63 -0.41 -0.53 10.92
C MET A 63 -1.85 0.02 11.01
N VAL A 64 -2.83 -0.70 10.45
CA VAL A 64 -4.24 -0.32 10.54
C VAL A 64 -4.74 -0.33 11.99
N LYS A 65 -4.40 -1.36 12.76
CA LYS A 65 -4.77 -1.47 14.17
C LYS A 65 -4.13 -0.37 15.02
N ALA A 66 -2.90 0.03 14.73
CA ALA A 66 -2.21 1.11 15.45
C ALA A 66 -2.94 2.44 15.28
N ILE A 67 -3.41 2.75 14.06
CA ILE A 67 -4.18 3.95 13.78
C ILE A 67 -5.60 3.89 14.32
N SER A 68 -6.26 2.73 14.25
CA SER A 68 -7.62 2.58 14.79
C SER A 68 -7.72 2.71 16.31
N LYS A 69 -6.60 2.60 17.03
CA LYS A 69 -6.53 2.72 18.50
C LYS A 69 -6.23 4.15 18.98
N GLY A 70 -5.90 5.08 18.07
CA GLY A 70 -5.74 6.50 18.35
C GLY A 70 -7.01 7.29 18.06
#